data_AF-A0A849Y6L6-F1
#
_entry.id   AF-A0A849Y6L6-F1
#
_cell.length_a   1.000
_cell.length_b   1.000
_cell.length_c   1.000
_cell.angle_alpha   90.00
_cell.angle_beta   90.00
_cell.angle_gamma   90.00
#
_symmetry.space_group_name_H-M   'P 1'
#
loop_
_entity.id
_entity.type
_entity.pdbx_description
1 polymer ?
#
loop_
_entity_poly.entity_id
_entity_poly.type
_entity_poly.pdbx_seq_one_letter_code
_entity_poly.pdbx_strand_id
1 'polypeptide(L)'
;MNVVFSGRELHVERVWYEAATGRLCVQAGDYVNGIPFASIPDADFESEAPVVSFDVGQGGSVVVCRHRDGVETWLPADLWLPGGFAIAVT
;
A
#
# COMPACT_ATOMS: atom_id res chain seq x y z
N MET A 1 -23.66 18.99 -7.81
CA MET A 1 -22.20 18.97 -7.95
C MET A 1 -21.87 17.83 -8.91
N ASN A 2 -21.49 18.13 -10.15
CA ASN A 2 -21.27 17.12 -11.20
C ASN A 2 -19.75 16.97 -11.38
N VAL A 3 -19.12 16.17 -10.52
CA VAL A 3 -17.71 15.80 -10.69
C VAL A 3 -17.68 14.44 -11.37
N VAL A 4 -17.02 14.36 -12.52
CA VAL A 4 -16.73 13.10 -13.22
C VAL A 4 -15.30 12.74 -12.88
N PHE A 5 -15.13 11.72 -12.04
CA PHE A 5 -13.82 11.11 -11.82
C PHE A 5 -13.49 10.24 -13.03
N SER A 6 -12.42 10.59 -13.74
CA SER A 6 -11.81 9.72 -14.75
C SER A 6 -10.34 9.48 -14.37
N GLY A 7 -10.15 8.92 -13.17
CA GLY A 7 -8.91 8.25 -12.80
C GLY A 7 -9.13 6.75 -12.92
N ARG A 8 -8.18 6.01 -13.51
CA ARG A 8 -8.09 4.57 -13.28
C ARG A 8 -7.72 4.40 -11.81
N GLU A 9 -8.71 4.27 -10.93
CA GLU A 9 -8.49 3.90 -9.53
C GLU A 9 -7.87 2.50 -9.50
N LEU A 10 -6.77 2.34 -8.77
CA LEU A 10 -6.15 1.04 -8.61
C LEU A 10 -6.98 0.23 -7.60
N HIS A 11 -7.64 -0.82 -8.07
CA HIS A 11 -8.32 -1.78 -7.20
C HIS A 11 -7.41 -2.96 -6.92
N VAL A 12 -6.76 -2.97 -5.76
CA VAL A 12 -5.92 -4.07 -5.31
C VAL A 12 -6.79 -5.31 -5.09
N GLU A 13 -6.40 -6.43 -5.70
CA GLU A 13 -7.05 -7.73 -5.53
C GLU A 13 -6.27 -8.62 -4.56
N ARG A 14 -4.93 -8.45 -4.50
CA ARG A 14 -4.05 -9.22 -3.62
C ARG A 14 -2.91 -8.36 -3.12
N VAL A 15 -2.48 -8.60 -1.89
CA VAL A 15 -1.26 -8.03 -1.29
C VAL A 15 -0.42 -9.16 -0.69
N TRP A 16 0.90 -9.07 -0.82
CA TRP A 16 1.84 -9.98 -0.16
C TRP A 16 3.18 -9.31 0.11
N TYR A 17 3.89 -9.81 1.11
CA TYR A 17 5.25 -9.39 1.41
C TYR A 17 6.25 -10.38 0.82
N GLU A 18 7.12 -9.90 -0.08
CA GLU A 18 8.20 -10.68 -0.66
C GLU A 18 9.46 -10.58 0.23
N ALA A 19 9.59 -11.54 1.15
CA ALA A 19 10.67 -11.52 2.16
C ALA A 19 12.09 -11.52 1.56
N ALA A 20 12.29 -12.09 0.37
CA ALA A 20 13.59 -12.15 -0.29
C ALA A 20 14.10 -10.77 -0.72
N THR A 21 13.20 -9.84 -1.06
CA THR A 21 13.53 -8.50 -1.55
C THR A 21 13.08 -7.39 -0.60
N GLY A 22 12.33 -7.74 0.44
CA GLY A 22 11.76 -6.79 1.39
C GLY A 22 10.66 -5.91 0.79
N ARG A 23 10.03 -6.33 -0.31
CA ARG A 23 9.01 -5.54 -1.00
C ARG A 23 7.60 -5.90 -0.53
N LEU A 24 6.75 -4.90 -0.38
CA LEU A 24 5.31 -5.08 -0.24
C LEU A 24 4.68 -4.96 -1.64
N CYS A 25 4.12 -6.06 -2.12
CA CYS A 25 3.65 -6.23 -3.47
C CYS A 25 2.12 -6.25 -3.52
N VAL A 26 1.55 -5.67 -4.57
CA VAL A 26 0.12 -5.72 -4.87
C VAL A 26 -0.11 -6.25 -6.28
N GLN A 27 -1.28 -6.83 -6.48
CA GLN A 27 -1.82 -7.21 -7.78
C GLN A 27 -3.19 -6.54 -7.99
N ALA A 28 -3.43 -6.01 -9.18
CA ALA A 28 -4.71 -5.50 -9.66
C ALA A 28 -4.92 -5.94 -11.12
N GLY A 29 -5.61 -7.07 -11.35
CA GLY A 29 -5.69 -7.69 -12.67
C GLY A 29 -4.31 -8.13 -13.17
N ASP A 30 -3.91 -7.67 -14.36
CA ASP A 30 -2.60 -7.94 -14.96
C ASP A 30 -1.49 -7.04 -14.42
N TYR A 31 -1.83 -6.02 -13.62
CA TYR A 31 -0.86 -5.13 -13.01
C TYR A 31 -0.31 -5.75 -11.73
N VAL A 32 1.01 -5.90 -11.68
CA VAL A 32 1.74 -6.30 -10.47
C VAL A 32 2.87 -5.31 -10.23
N ASN A 33 2.92 -4.75 -9.03
CA ASN A 33 4.02 -3.89 -8.60
C ASN A 33 4.30 -4.12 -7.12
N GLY A 34 5.54 -3.88 -6.71
CA GLY A 34 5.91 -3.86 -5.30
C GLY A 34 6.81 -2.69 -4.99
N ILE A 35 6.68 -2.14 -3.79
CA ILE A 35 7.54 -1.07 -3.27
C ILE A 35 8.42 -1.62 -2.14
N PRO A 36 9.64 -1.11 -1.94
CA PRO A 36 10.41 -1.45 -0.75
C PRO A 36 9.60 -1.08 0.50
N PHE A 37 9.27 -2.05 1.37
CA PHE A 37 8.42 -1.74 2.52
C PHE A 37 9.09 -0.74 3.47
N ALA A 38 10.41 -0.86 3.62
CA ALA A 38 11.22 0.03 4.45
C ALA A 38 11.38 1.46 3.87
N SER A 39 10.92 1.74 2.66
CA SER A 39 10.92 3.11 2.15
C SER A 39 9.69 3.90 2.60
N ILE A 40 8.60 3.23 3.01
CA ILE A 40 7.41 3.91 3.53
C ILE A 40 7.81 4.66 4.81
N PRO A 41 7.65 5.99 4.89
CA PRO A 41 7.98 6.76 6.08
C PRO A 41 7.26 6.24 7.33
N ASP A 42 7.96 6.16 8.46
CA ASP A 42 7.36 5.77 9.75
C ASP A 42 6.17 6.67 10.12
N ALA A 43 6.18 7.94 9.68
CA ALA A 43 5.09 8.91 9.90
C ALA A 43 3.80 8.58 9.14
N ASP A 44 3.86 7.72 8.12
CA ASP A 44 2.67 7.22 7.41
C ASP A 44 2.06 6.00 8.12
N PHE A 45 2.64 5.55 9.25
CA PHE A 45 2.08 4.50 10.09
C PHE A 45 1.41 5.07 11.34
N GLU A 46 0.27 4.49 11.69
CA GLU A 46 -0.52 4.82 12.88
C GLU A 46 0.06 4.18 14.16
N SER A 47 1.09 3.34 14.03
CA SER A 47 1.77 2.70 15.16
C SER A 47 3.24 2.38 14.84
N GLU A 48 4.11 2.54 15.84
CA GLU A 48 5.51 2.11 15.83
C GLU A 48 5.67 0.60 16.05
N ALA A 49 4.61 -0.11 16.46
CA ALA A 49 4.67 -1.54 16.68
C ALA A 49 4.90 -2.28 15.34
N PRO A 50 5.64 -3.40 15.32
CA PRO A 50 5.89 -4.13 14.07
C PRO A 50 4.61 -4.58 13.36
N VAL A 51 4.56 -4.43 12.04
CA VAL A 51 3.51 -5.01 11.20
C VAL A 51 3.67 -6.52 11.13
N VAL A 52 2.56 -7.25 11.34
CA VAL A 52 2.55 -8.72 11.40
C VAL A 52 1.73 -9.37 10.29
N SER A 53 0.84 -8.62 9.63
CA SER A 53 0.07 -9.12 8.48
C SER A 53 -0.42 -7.98 7.59
N PHE A 54 -0.71 -8.31 6.33
CA PHE A 54 -1.25 -7.40 5.33
C PHE A 54 -2.59 -7.93 4.83
N ASP A 55 -3.51 -7.02 4.51
CA ASP A 55 -4.83 -7.34 3.96
C ASP A 55 -5.24 -6.30 2.90
N VAL A 56 -6.28 -6.63 2.14
CA VAL A 56 -6.89 -5.71 1.17
C VAL A 56 -8.15 -5.13 1.80
N GLY A 57 -8.20 -3.81 1.95
CA GLY A 57 -9.34 -3.11 2.54
C GLY A 57 -10.15 -2.33 1.50
N GLN A 58 -11.34 -1.88 1.91
CA GLN A 58 -12.19 -0.96 1.14
C GLN A 58 -12.40 -1.36 -0.33
N GLY A 59 -12.61 -2.66 -0.60
CA GLY A 59 -12.84 -3.13 -1.98
C GLY A 59 -11.63 -2.95 -2.91
N GLY A 60 -10.41 -2.89 -2.36
CA GLY A 60 -9.17 -2.75 -3.13
C GLY A 60 -8.55 -1.36 -3.10
N SER A 61 -9.23 -0.36 -2.54
CA SER A 61 -8.70 1.01 -2.51
C SER A 61 -7.59 1.22 -1.46
N VAL A 62 -7.41 0.29 -0.50
CA VAL A 62 -6.33 0.37 0.50
C VAL A 62 -5.65 -0.98 0.77
N VAL A 63 -4.38 -0.91 1.17
CA VAL A 63 -3.65 -2.00 1.82
C VAL A 63 -3.67 -1.76 3.33
N VAL A 64 -4.16 -2.73 4.08
CA VAL A 64 -4.23 -2.67 5.54
C VAL A 64 -3.01 -3.36 6.14
N CYS A 65 -2.21 -2.60 6.87
CA CYS A 65 -1.09 -3.12 7.67
C CYS A 65 -1.57 -3.33 9.10
N ARG A 66 -1.62 -4.57 9.58
CA ARG A 66 -1.99 -4.87 10.97
C ARG A 66 -0.73 -4.95 11.84
N HIS A 67 -0.68 -4.10 12.85
CA HIS A 67 0.42 -4.00 13.80
C HIS A 67 0.24 -5.00 14.95
N ARG A 68 1.34 -5.37 15.60
CA ARG A 68 1.34 -6.35 16.69
C ARG A 68 0.49 -5.94 17.89
N ASP A 69 0.33 -4.64 18.11
CA ASP A 69 -0.50 -4.05 19.17
C ASP A 69 -2.00 -4.00 18.81
N GLY A 70 -2.37 -4.42 17.60
CA GLY A 70 -3.74 -4.42 17.10
C GLY A 70 -4.15 -3.14 16.37
N VAL A 71 -3.27 -2.14 16.28
CA VAL A 71 -3.50 -0.94 15.47
C VAL A 71 -3.42 -1.31 13.98
N GLU A 72 -4.19 -0.62 13.15
CA GLU A 72 -4.14 -0.77 11.70
C GLU A 72 -3.70 0.53 11.04
N THR A 73 -2.73 0.43 10.13
CA THR A 73 -2.38 1.51 9.20
C THR A 73 -2.99 1.20 7.83
N TRP A 74 -3.66 2.19 7.24
CA TRP A 74 -4.41 2.01 5.99
C TRP A 74 -3.72 2.82 4.89
N LEU A 75 -2.96 2.12 4.05
CA LEU A 75 -2.17 2.73 2.99
C LEU A 75 -2.99 2.81 1.68
N PRO A 76 -3.10 3.97 1.02
CA PRO A 76 -3.86 4.07 -0.22
C PRO A 76 -3.22 3.25 -1.34
N ALA A 77 -4.05 2.58 -2.15
CA ALA A 77 -3.60 1.75 -3.27
C ALA A 77 -2.76 2.54 -4.29
N ASP A 78 -2.99 3.84 -4.41
CA ASP A 78 -2.26 4.74 -5.31
C ASP A 78 -0.76 4.81 -5.01
N LEU A 79 -0.30 4.43 -3.80
CA LEU A 79 1.14 4.31 -3.49
C LEU A 79 1.87 3.33 -4.42
N TRP A 80 1.15 2.36 -4.98
CA TRP A 80 1.71 1.37 -5.91
C TRP A 80 1.67 1.80 -7.37
N LEU A 81 1.11 2.97 -7.70
CA LEU A 81 1.17 3.52 -9.05
C LEU A 81 2.54 4.14 -9.35
N PRO A 82 2.98 4.21 -10.62
CA PRO A 82 4.19 4.93 -10.98
C PRO A 82 4.14 6.38 -10.48
N GLY A 83 5.15 6.79 -9.71
CA GLY A 83 5.19 8.12 -9.09
C GLY A 83 4.32 8.29 -7.84
N GLY A 84 3.55 7.28 -7.43
CA GLY A 84 2.86 7.25 -6.13
C GLY A 84 3.83 7.24 -4.95
N PHE A 85 5.05 6.75 -5.19
CA PHE A 85 6.20 6.89 -4.32
C PHE A 85 7.22 7.84 -4.97
N ALA A 86 7.08 9.15 -4.76
CA ALA A 86 8.12 10.11 -5.11
C ALA A 86 9.19 10.07 -4.03
N ILE A 87 10.23 9.24 -4.21
CA ILE A 87 11.45 9.36 -3.43
C ILE A 87 12.00 10.75 -3.78
N ALA A 88 12.03 11.67 -2.82
CA ALA A 88 12.88 12.83 -2.94
C ALA A 88 14.31 12.29 -3.07
N VAL A 89 14.82 12.23 -4.30
CA VAL A 89 16.22 11.93 -4.56
C VAL A 89 16.98 13.16 -4.09
N THR A 90 17.46 13.11 -2.84
CA THR A 90 18.46 14.07 -2.33
C THR A 90 19.84 13.69 -2.82
#